data_AF-A0AB74E390-F1
#
_entry.id   AF-A0AB74E390-F1
#
_cell.length_a   1.000
_cell.length_b   1.000
_cell.length_c   1.000
_cell.angle_alpha   90.00
_cell.angle_beta   90.00
_cell.angle_gamma   90.00
#
_symmetry.space_group_name_H-M   'P 1'
#
loop_
_entity.id
_entity.type
_entity.pdbx_description
1 polymer ?
#
loop_
_entity_poly.entity_id
_entity_poly.type
_entity_poly.pdbx_seq_one_letter_code
_entity_poly.pdbx_strand_id
1 'polypeptide(L)' 'PVKQAPYLVMRGGKIMIVGTVPGDSAINFLKINREVSIQTVFRYANRYPVTIEAISSGRFDVKSMVTHIYD' A
#
# COMPACT_ATOMS: atom_id res chain seq x y z
N PRO A 1 1.17 12.14 -3.90
CA PRO A 1 1.14 11.07 -2.87
C PRO A 1 2.52 10.76 -2.26
N VAL A 2 3.50 10.33 -3.07
CA VAL A 2 4.84 9.91 -2.57
C VAL A 2 5.56 11.05 -1.82
N LYS A 3 5.49 12.28 -2.33
CA LYS A 3 6.09 13.47 -1.70
C LYS A 3 5.41 13.89 -0.37
N GLN A 4 4.16 13.50 -0.14
CA GLN A 4 3.38 13.87 1.05
C GLN A 4 3.52 12.85 2.18
N ALA A 5 3.75 11.57 1.85
CA ALA A 5 3.86 10.50 2.85
C ALA A 5 4.90 10.76 3.96
N PRO A 6 6.08 11.38 3.71
CA PRO A 6 7.02 11.80 4.75
C PRO A 6 6.46 12.71 5.84
N TYR A 7 5.36 13.43 5.57
CA TYR A 7 4.73 14.35 6.53
C TYR A 7 3.62 13.69 7.36
N LEU A 8 3.16 12.51 6.95
CA LEU A 8 2.05 11.79 7.59
C LEU A 8 2.53 10.63 8.46
N VAL A 9 3.70 10.10 8.16
CA VAL A 9 4.25 8.93 8.86
C VAL A 9 4.74 9.31 10.27
N MET A 10 4.44 8.44 11.24
CA MET A 10 4.99 8.57 12.59
C MET A 10 6.49 8.28 12.62
N ARG A 11 7.16 8.71 13.70
CA ARG A 11 8.56 8.33 13.99
C ARG A 11 8.68 6.80 14.07
N GLY A 12 9.72 6.22 13.46
CA GLY A 12 9.91 4.77 13.38
C GLY A 12 8.88 4.05 12.52
N GLY A 13 8.00 4.78 11.84
CA GLY A 13 6.93 4.21 11.01
C GLY A 13 7.43 3.68 9.67
N LYS A 14 6.49 3.19 8.85
CA LYS A 14 6.76 2.67 7.52
C LYS A 14 5.92 3.36 6.45
N ILE A 15 6.56 3.76 5.36
CA ILE A 15 5.89 4.20 4.14
C ILE A 15 5.95 3.03 3.14
N MET A 16 4.78 2.50 2.79
CA MET A 16 4.66 1.43 1.78
C MET A 16 4.29 2.05 0.44
N ILE A 17 5.11 1.84 -0.59
CA ILE A 17 4.81 2.24 -1.97
C ILE A 17 4.19 1.03 -2.68
N VAL A 18 2.87 1.05 -2.87
CA VAL A 18 2.14 -0.04 -3.53
C VAL A 18 2.06 0.21 -5.04
N GLY A 19 2.72 -0.65 -5.81
CA GLY A 19 2.88 -0.47 -7.25
C GLY A 19 4.07 0.43 -7.63
N THR A 20 4.18 0.75 -8.91
CA THR A 20 5.28 1.56 -9.46
C THR A 20 4.79 2.97 -9.75
N VAL A 21 5.55 3.96 -9.29
CA VAL A 21 5.32 5.37 -9.66
C VAL A 21 6.26 5.72 -10.81
N PRO A 22 5.74 6.18 -11.96
CA PRO A 22 6.58 6.56 -13.09
C PRO A 22 7.37 7.83 -12.75
N GLY A 23 8.66 7.82 -13.09
CA GLY A 23 9.58 8.95 -12.92
C GLY A 23 10.03 9.19 -11.47
N ASP A 24 10.84 10.24 -11.31
CA ASP A 24 11.47 10.54 -10.03
C ASP A 24 10.57 11.32 -9.08
N SER A 25 10.70 11.03 -7.79
CA SER A 25 9.98 11.73 -6.72
C SER A 25 10.94 12.18 -5.64
N ALA A 26 11.18 13.49 -5.57
CA ALA A 26 11.98 14.09 -4.49
C ALA A 26 11.36 13.80 -3.11
N ILE A 27 12.12 13.15 -2.24
CA ILE A 27 11.75 12.83 -0.86
C ILE A 27 12.49 13.77 0.10
N ASN A 28 11.77 14.37 1.04
CA ASN A 28 12.37 15.12 2.14
C ASN A 28 12.82 14.16 3.25
N PHE A 29 14.06 13.68 3.17
CA PHE A 29 14.62 12.76 4.17
C PHE A 29 14.72 13.35 5.58
N LEU A 30 14.80 14.68 5.73
CA LEU A 30 14.83 15.33 7.03
C LEU A 30 13.52 15.10 7.81
N LYS A 31 12.37 15.01 7.13
CA LYS A 31 11.07 14.74 7.77
C LYS A 31 10.94 13.31 8.28
N ILE A 32 11.75 12.40 7.76
CA ILE A 32 11.73 10.97 8.09
C ILE A 32 13.03 10.50 8.75
N ASN A 33 13.87 11.43 9.24
CA ASN A 33 15.15 11.16 9.88
C ASN A 33 15.05 10.42 11.24
N ARG A 34 13.84 10.08 11.65
CA ARG A 34 13.51 9.35 12.88
C ARG A 34 13.21 7.90 12.53
N GLU A 35 14.16 7.25 11.85
CA GLU A 35 14.18 5.81 11.54
C GLU A 35 12.93 5.29 10.81
N VAL A 36 12.35 6.11 9.94
CA VAL A 36 11.24 5.66 9.09
C VAL A 36 11.80 4.79 7.96
N SER A 37 11.13 3.67 7.67
CA SER A 37 11.47 2.81 6.53
C SER A 37 10.57 3.10 5.33
N ILE A 38 11.15 3.15 4.13
CA ILE A 38 10.40 3.16 2.87
C ILE A 38 10.56 1.79 2.22
N GLN A 39 9.44 1.14 1.89
CA GLN A 39 9.44 -0.20 1.29
C GLN A 39 8.51 -0.24 0.07
N THR A 40 9.00 -0.76 -1.04
CA THR A 40 8.19 -1.01 -2.23
C THR A 40 7.43 -2.34 -2.10
N VAL A 41 6.20 -2.37 -2.60
CA VAL A 41 5.36 -3.57 -2.64
C VAL A 41 5.10 -3.91 -4.10
N PHE A 42 5.61 -5.06 -4.53
CA PHE A 42 5.39 -5.58 -5.87
C PHE A 42 4.50 -6.81 -5.83
N ARG A 43 3.27 -6.66 -6.36
CA ARG A 43 2.26 -7.73 -6.42
C ARG A 43 2.08 -8.40 -5.05
N TYR A 44 2.38 -9.69 -4.94
CA TYR A 44 2.15 -10.52 -3.76
C TYR A 44 2.99 -11.81 -3.81
N ALA A 45 3.21 -12.42 -2.64
CA ALA A 45 3.77 -13.76 -2.50
C ALA A 45 3.08 -14.48 -1.33
N ASN A 46 2.66 -15.74 -1.53
CA ASN A 46 2.02 -16.58 -0.51
C ASN A 46 0.75 -15.95 0.14
N ARG A 47 -0.04 -15.16 -0.61
CA ARG A 47 -1.24 -14.47 -0.11
C ARG A 47 -2.58 -15.07 -0.51
N TYR A 48 -2.63 -15.91 -1.55
CA TYR A 48 -3.91 -16.46 -2.04
C TYR A 48 -4.74 -17.15 -0.95
N PRO A 49 -4.20 -18.08 -0.14
CA PRO A 49 -5.02 -18.80 0.83
C PRO A 49 -5.70 -17.88 1.86
N VAL A 50 -4.94 -16.96 2.46
CA VAL A 50 -5.46 -16.03 3.47
C VAL A 50 -6.44 -15.02 2.87
N THR A 51 -6.23 -14.58 1.62
CA THR A 51 -7.17 -13.67 0.95
C THR A 51 -8.50 -14.36 0.66
N ILE A 52 -8.48 -15.62 0.20
CA ILE A 52 -9.72 -16.40 -0.03
C ILE A 52 -10.49 -16.58 1.28
N GLU A 53 -9.79 -16.91 2.37
CA GLU A 53 -10.40 -17.05 3.71
C GLU A 53 -11.04 -15.73 4.19
N ALA A 54 -10.35 -14.60 4.00
CA ALA A 54 -10.88 -13.29 4.38
C ALA A 54 -12.15 -12.91 3.60
N ILE A 55 -12.24 -13.28 2.32
CA ILE A 55 -13.43 -13.07 1.50
C ILE A 55 -14.54 -14.04 1.92
N SER A 56 -14.24 -15.33 2.08
CA SER A 56 -15.21 -16.37 2.44
C SER A 56 -15.82 -16.16 3.83
N SER A 57 -15.06 -15.59 4.77
CA SER A 57 -15.54 -15.26 6.12
C SER A 57 -16.40 -14.00 6.17
N GLY A 58 -16.54 -13.27 5.05
CA GLY A 58 -17.25 -12.00 5.00
C GLY A 58 -16.48 -10.82 5.61
N ARG A 59 -15.23 -11.03 6.05
CA ARG A 59 -14.38 -9.96 6.57
C ARG A 59 -13.96 -8.97 5.48
N PHE A 60 -13.86 -9.44 4.24
CA PHE A 60 -13.58 -8.63 3.07
C PHE A 60 -14.70 -8.74 2.04
N ASP A 61 -15.52 -7.70 1.92
CA ASP A 61 -16.52 -7.61 0.85
C ASP A 61 -15.89 -7.02 -0.41
N VAL A 62 -15.57 -7.90 -1.36
CA VAL A 62 -15.07 -7.50 -2.69
C VAL A 62 -16.19 -7.15 -3.67
N LYS A 63 -17.43 -7.60 -3.42
CA LYS A 63 -18.52 -7.50 -4.40
C LYS A 63 -19.12 -6.11 -4.44
N SER A 64 -19.18 -5.41 -3.31
CA SER A 64 -19.66 -4.01 -3.26
C SER A 64 -18.80 -3.02 -4.05
N MET A 65 -17.55 -3.37 -4.34
CA MET A 65 -16.63 -2.52 -5.11
C MET A 65 -16.80 -2.68 -6.63
N VAL A 66 -17.59 -3.66 -7.10
CA VAL A 66 -17.78 -3.92 -8.54
C VAL A 66 -18.66 -2.81 -9.13
N THR A 67 -18.13 -2.09 -10.12
CA THR A 67 -18.85 -0.97 -10.77
C THR A 67 -19.56 -1.37 -12.06
N HIS A 68 -18.98 -2.29 -12.83
CA HIS A 68 -19.50 -2.71 -14.13
C HIS A 68 -19.25 -4.20 -14.34
N ILE A 69 -20.19 -4.85 -15.04
CA ILE A 69 -20.06 -6.23 -15.51
C ILE A 69 -20.38 -6.18 -17.01
N TYR A 70 -19.48 -6.73 -17.81
CA TYR A 70 -19.60 -6.81 -19.26
C TYR A 70 -19.71 -8.30 -19.65
N ASP A 71 -20.45 -8.58 -20.72
CA ASP A 71 -20.61 -9.92 -21.32
C ASP A 71 -19.48 -10.22 -22.32
#